data_AF-A0A919LJ69-F1
#
_entry.id   AF-A0A919LJ69-F1
#
_cell.length_a   1.000
_cell.length_b   1.000
_cell.length_c   1.000
_cell.angle_alpha   90.00
_cell.angle_beta   90.00
_cell.angle_gamma   90.00
#
_symmetry.space_group_name_H-M   'P 1'
#
loop_
_entity.id
_entity.type
_entity.pdbx_description
1 polymer ?
#
loop_
_entity_poly.entity_id
_entity_poly.type
_entity_poly.pdbx_seq_one_letter_code
_entity_poly.pdbx_strand_id
1 'polypeptide(L)'
;MFFHHSGHTHRNKRTFAQDAPAHRVEFLEVGAPKEYPGGFSLLKVHTGGYLVNYYKTRSDLARQWSQRTRGEYFGVWPHYTLGTIEDRNHTVDRDLSGLKPLA
;
A
#
# COMPACT_ATOMS: atom_id res chain seq x y z
N MET A 1 14.40 -7.74 8.85
CA MET A 1 13.37 -6.93 8.16
C MET A 1 11.98 -7.44 8.54
N PHE A 2 11.00 -6.56 8.81
CA PHE A 2 9.62 -6.97 9.12
C PHE A 2 8.59 -6.52 8.08
N PHE A 3 8.92 -5.49 7.30
CA PHE A 3 8.04 -4.83 6.34
C PHE A 3 8.91 -4.13 5.27
N HIS A 4 8.53 -4.26 4.00
CA HIS A 4 9.12 -3.53 2.89
C HIS A 4 8.06 -2.58 2.29
N HIS A 5 8.34 -1.28 2.34
CA HIS A 5 7.45 -0.23 1.83
C HIS A 5 7.99 0.30 0.50
N SER A 6 7.21 0.17 -0.56
CA SER A 6 7.66 0.48 -1.93
C SER A 6 6.63 1.29 -2.72
N GLY A 7 7.12 2.16 -3.59
CA GLY A 7 6.31 2.93 -4.55
C GLY A 7 6.62 2.52 -6.00
N HIS A 8 6.66 3.49 -6.91
CA HIS A 8 7.00 3.34 -8.33
C HIS A 8 5.96 2.63 -9.21
N THR A 9 5.33 1.56 -8.74
CA THR A 9 4.36 0.79 -9.55
C THR A 9 2.96 1.40 -9.58
N HIS A 10 2.69 2.34 -8.67
CA HIS A 10 1.39 3.00 -8.46
C HIS A 10 0.29 2.04 -8.00
N ARG A 11 0.63 0.77 -7.75
CA ARG A 11 -0.30 -0.23 -7.23
C ARG A 11 -0.49 -0.05 -5.74
N ASN A 12 -1.69 -0.35 -5.29
CA ASN A 12 -1.91 -0.75 -3.91
C ASN A 12 -1.91 -2.28 -3.91
N LYS A 13 -0.77 -2.88 -3.55
CA LYS A 13 -0.66 -4.34 -3.59
C LYS A 13 0.12 -4.85 -2.40
N ARG A 14 -0.49 -5.76 -1.67
CA ARG A 14 0.14 -6.48 -0.57
C ARG A 14 0.58 -7.85 -1.08
N THR A 15 1.86 -8.11 -0.95
CA THR A 15 2.46 -9.42 -1.19
C THR A 15 3.40 -9.76 -0.04
N PHE A 16 4.03 -10.93 -0.11
CA PHE A 16 4.98 -11.37 0.89
C PHE A 16 6.24 -11.87 0.21
N ALA A 17 7.40 -11.61 0.83
CA ALA A 17 8.67 -12.13 0.36
C ALA A 17 8.60 -13.66 0.31
N GLN A 18 8.94 -14.23 -0.84
CA GLN A 18 8.80 -15.66 -1.10
C GLN A 18 9.82 -16.48 -0.28
N ASP A 19 11.03 -15.95 -0.11
CA ASP A 19 12.13 -16.63 0.60
C ASP A 19 12.14 -16.33 2.11
N ALA A 20 11.22 -15.51 2.61
CA ALA A 20 11.16 -15.20 4.04
C ALA A 20 10.51 -16.36 4.82
N PRO A 21 11.06 -16.74 5.99
CA PRO A 21 10.45 -17.76 6.83
C PRO A 21 8.96 -17.46 7.09
N ALA A 22 8.10 -18.41 6.73
CA ALA A 22 6.65 -18.35 6.87
C ALA A 22 6.00 -17.09 6.24
N HIS A 23 6.55 -16.56 5.15
CA HIS A 23 6.04 -15.36 4.47
C HIS A 23 5.86 -14.15 5.40
N ARG A 24 6.69 -14.06 6.45
CA ARG A 24 6.51 -13.07 7.51
C ARG A 24 6.96 -11.67 7.11
N VAL A 25 7.57 -11.47 5.94
CA VAL A 25 7.96 -10.13 5.49
C VAL A 25 6.97 -9.67 4.44
N GLU A 26 6.14 -8.72 4.83
CA GLU A 26 5.22 -8.06 3.91
C GLU A 26 6.00 -7.17 2.93
N PHE A 27 5.67 -7.30 1.65
CA PHE A 27 6.11 -6.41 0.59
C PHE A 27 4.88 -5.62 0.13
N LEU A 28 4.79 -4.38 0.61
CA LEU A 28 3.69 -3.47 0.32
C LEU A 28 4.10 -2.49 -0.76
N GLU A 29 3.37 -2.54 -1.87
CA GLU A 29 3.34 -1.49 -2.88
C GLU A 29 2.24 -0.50 -2.51
N VAL A 30 2.58 0.78 -2.44
CA VAL A 30 1.63 1.85 -2.14
C VAL A 30 1.32 2.68 -3.37
N GLY A 31 0.03 3.02 -3.49
CA GLY A 31 -0.47 3.80 -4.62
C GLY A 31 0.16 5.19 -4.70
N ALA A 32 0.21 5.73 -5.91
CA ALA A 32 0.67 7.08 -6.15
C ALA A 32 -0.45 8.11 -5.86
N PRO A 33 -0.09 9.34 -5.42
CA PRO A 33 -1.05 10.42 -5.31
C PRO A 33 -1.58 10.93 -6.66
N LYS A 34 -0.81 10.73 -7.74
CA LYS A 34 -1.01 11.36 -9.05
C LYS A 34 -2.29 10.88 -9.74
N GLU A 35 -2.44 9.61 -10.08
CA GLU A 35 -3.55 9.10 -10.88
C GLU A 35 -4.45 8.15 -10.08
N TYR A 36 -5.59 7.76 -10.66
CA TYR A 36 -6.55 6.85 -10.01
C TYR A 36 -5.86 5.61 -9.43
N PRO A 37 -6.15 5.22 -8.16
CA PRO A 37 -7.20 5.74 -7.30
C PRO A 37 -6.93 7.09 -6.62
N GLY A 38 -5.70 7.60 -6.63
CA GLY A 38 -5.30 8.89 -6.07
C GLY A 38 -5.36 8.92 -4.54
N GLY A 39 -4.21 8.97 -3.88
CA GLY A 39 -4.14 8.94 -2.42
C GLY A 39 -2.77 8.59 -1.87
N PHE A 40 -2.71 8.28 -0.59
CA PHE A 40 -1.51 7.88 0.12
C PHE A 40 -1.83 6.85 1.20
N SER A 41 -0.84 6.05 1.60
CA SER A 41 -0.96 5.10 2.70
C SER A 41 -0.27 5.63 3.96
N LEU A 42 -0.86 5.38 5.12
CA LEU A 42 -0.24 5.59 6.42
C LEU A 42 0.10 4.25 7.07
N LEU A 43 1.36 4.06 7.41
CA LEU A 43 1.83 2.98 8.28
C LEU A 43 1.89 3.50 9.72
N LYS A 44 1.17 2.87 10.65
CA LYS A 44 1.32 3.17 12.09
C LYS A 44 1.90 1.94 12.78
N VAL A 45 3.07 2.10 13.37
CA VAL A 45 3.75 1.07 14.14
C VAL A 45 3.41 1.25 15.62
N HIS A 46 3.09 0.16 16.31
CA HIS A 46 2.74 0.17 17.72
C HIS A 46 3.27 -1.08 18.43
N THR A 47 3.21 -1.08 19.75
CA THR A 47 3.47 -2.31 20.51
C THR A 47 2.53 -3.42 20.04
N GLY A 48 3.10 -4.57 19.70
CA GLY A 48 2.33 -5.71 19.20
C GLY A 48 2.06 -5.72 17.70
N GLY A 49 2.54 -4.74 16.91
CA GLY A 49 2.43 -4.84 15.46
C GLY A 49 2.41 -3.52 14.68
N TYR A 50 1.68 -3.53 13.57
CA TYR A 50 1.45 -2.34 12.76
C TYR A 50 0.12 -2.39 12.02
N LEU A 51 -0.34 -1.23 11.59
CA LEU A 51 -1.52 -1.07 10.76
C LEU A 51 -1.23 -0.19 9.54
N VAL A 52 -1.90 -0.49 8.44
CA VAL A 52 -1.86 0.26 7.19
C VAL A 52 -3.25 0.76 6.88
N ASN A 53 -3.37 2.03 6.51
CA ASN A 53 -4.62 2.59 5.97
C ASN A 53 -4.34 3.46 4.76
N TYR A 54 -5.19 3.34 3.74
CA TYR A 54 -5.15 4.18 2.56
C TYR A 54 -6.13 5.34 2.65
N TYR A 55 -5.66 6.55 2.35
CA TYR A 55 -6.45 7.78 2.31
C TYR A 55 -6.52 8.31 0.89
N LYS A 56 -7.75 8.35 0.37
CA LYS A 56 -8.04 8.95 -0.94
C LYS A 56 -8.02 10.48 -0.84
N THR A 57 -7.38 11.13 -1.81
CA THR A 57 -7.49 12.59 -1.99
C THR A 57 -8.89 12.97 -2.49
N ARG A 58 -9.50 13.99 -1.88
CA ARG A 58 -10.95 14.28 -2.05
C ARG A 58 -11.31 15.75 -2.31
N SER A 59 -10.32 16.63 -2.52
CA SER A 59 -10.62 17.97 -3.03
C SER A 59 -11.27 17.87 -4.41
N ASP A 60 -11.99 18.90 -4.83
CA ASP A 60 -12.74 18.86 -6.08
C ASP A 60 -11.81 18.64 -7.29
N LEU A 61 -10.65 19.30 -7.32
CA LEU A 61 -9.63 19.09 -8.34
C LEU A 61 -9.10 17.65 -8.34
N ALA A 62 -8.82 17.08 -7.16
CA ALA A 62 -8.34 15.70 -7.06
C ALA A 62 -9.41 14.69 -7.52
N ARG A 63 -10.68 14.94 -7.22
CA ARG A 63 -11.80 14.10 -7.69
C ARG A 63 -11.95 14.15 -9.19
N GLN A 64 -11.92 15.34 -9.78
CA GLN A 64 -11.99 15.51 -11.25
C GLN A 64 -10.82 14.82 -11.93
N TRP A 65 -9.60 15.01 -11.42
CA TRP A 65 -8.41 14.36 -11.94
C TRP A 65 -8.46 12.83 -11.79
N SER A 66 -8.97 12.32 -10.66
CA SER A 66 -9.18 10.88 -10.42
C SER A 66 -10.19 10.30 -11.41
N GLN A 67 -11.28 11.01 -11.74
CA GLN A 67 -12.24 10.55 -12.76
C GLN A 67 -11.62 10.49 -14.15
N ARG A 68 -10.83 11.51 -14.53
CA ARG A 68 -10.12 11.55 -15.81
C ARG A 68 -9.11 10.41 -15.93
N THR A 69 -8.26 10.23 -14.92
CA THR A 69 -7.17 9.24 -14.93
C THR A 69 -7.63 7.82 -14.68
N ARG A 70 -8.86 7.60 -14.20
CA ARG A 70 -9.47 6.26 -14.17
C ARG A 70 -9.54 5.63 -15.57
N GLY A 71 -9.61 6.45 -16.62
CA GLY A 71 -9.62 6.00 -18.01
C GLY A 71 -8.24 5.68 -18.60
N GLU A 72 -7.15 5.84 -17.84
CA GLU A 72 -5.81 5.49 -18.32
C GLU A 72 -5.75 4.02 -18.77
N TYR A 73 -4.85 3.75 -19.73
CA TYR A 73 -4.70 2.43 -20.34
C TYR A 73 -6.04 1.87 -20.86
N PHE A 74 -6.81 2.70 -21.57
CA PHE A 74 -8.12 2.34 -22.12
C PHE A 74 -9.10 1.80 -21.05
N GLY A 75 -9.02 2.34 -19.83
CA GLY A 75 -9.85 1.94 -18.69
C GLY A 75 -9.37 0.70 -17.93
N VAL A 76 -8.24 0.10 -18.31
CA VAL A 76 -7.66 -1.05 -17.61
C VAL A 76 -6.94 -0.65 -16.33
N TRP A 77 -6.51 0.62 -16.21
CA TRP A 77 -5.71 1.10 -15.09
C TRP A 77 -6.23 0.72 -13.68
N PRO A 78 -7.54 0.87 -13.37
CA PRO A 78 -8.07 0.49 -12.06
C PRO A 78 -7.87 -0.99 -11.71
N HIS A 79 -7.88 -1.88 -12.70
CA HIS A 79 -7.67 -3.31 -12.48
C HIS A 79 -6.23 -3.60 -12.04
N TYR A 80 -5.28 -2.79 -12.49
CA TYR A 80 -3.87 -2.91 -12.14
C TYR A 80 -3.54 -2.25 -10.80
N THR A 81 -4.07 -1.03 -10.53
CA THR A 81 -3.60 -0.19 -9.42
C THR A 81 -4.42 -0.23 -8.14
N LEU A 82 -5.69 -0.64 -8.19
CA LEU A 82 -6.60 -0.44 -7.06
C LEU A 82 -6.30 -1.35 -5.87
N GLY A 83 -5.91 -2.59 -6.13
CA GLY A 83 -5.79 -3.64 -5.10
C GLY A 83 -7.13 -4.02 -4.46
N THR A 84 -7.07 -4.95 -3.52
CA THR A 84 -8.21 -5.28 -2.64
C THR A 84 -8.37 -4.22 -1.54
N ILE A 85 -9.34 -4.41 -0.65
CA ILE A 85 -9.47 -3.56 0.54
C ILE A 85 -8.35 -3.91 1.53
N GLU A 86 -8.04 -5.19 1.66
CA GLU A 86 -7.00 -5.75 2.53
C GLU A 86 -5.59 -5.42 2.05
N ASP A 87 -5.39 -5.15 0.76
CA ASP A 87 -4.13 -4.59 0.24
C ASP A 87 -3.89 -3.16 0.77
N ARG A 88 -4.97 -2.43 1.07
CA ARG A 88 -4.96 -0.99 1.41
C ARG A 88 -5.21 -0.71 2.88
N ASN A 89 -5.87 -1.63 3.57
CA ASN A 89 -6.34 -1.47 4.93
C ASN A 89 -6.23 -2.81 5.66
N HIS A 90 -5.24 -2.92 6.52
CA HIS A 90 -4.98 -4.14 7.27
C HIS A 90 -4.22 -3.84 8.56
N THR A 91 -4.31 -4.77 9.50
CA THR A 91 -3.53 -4.79 10.73
C THR A 91 -2.73 -6.08 10.75
N VAL A 92 -1.51 -6.01 11.29
CA VAL A 92 -0.63 -7.16 11.46
C VAL A 92 -0.22 -7.22 12.93
N ASP A 93 -0.71 -8.25 13.61
CA ASP A 93 -0.30 -8.57 14.97
C ASP A 93 1.01 -9.34 14.94
N ARG A 94 2.07 -8.71 15.44
CA ARG A 94 3.41 -9.27 15.49
C ARG A 94 4.25 -8.59 16.57
N ASP A 95 4.93 -9.39 17.39
CA ASP A 95 5.96 -8.87 18.26
C ASP A 95 7.17 -8.37 17.44
N LEU A 96 7.44 -7.07 17.55
CA LEU A 96 8.55 -6.37 16.88
C LEU A 96 9.69 -6.04 17.85
N SER A 97 9.62 -6.43 19.12
CA SER A 97 10.62 -6.11 20.16
C SER A 97 12.00 -6.70 19.87
N GLY A 98 12.06 -7.83 19.16
CA GLY A 98 13.31 -8.49 18.78
C GLY A 98 14.00 -7.92 17.53
N LEU A 99 13.49 -6.85 16.93
CA LEU A 99 14.11 -6.24 15.75
C LEU A 99 15.44 -5.57 16.10
N LYS A 100 16.47 -5.92 15.33
CA LYS A 100 17.80 -5.31 15.41
C LYS A 100 18.09 -4.53 14.11
N PRO A 101 18.85 -3.42 14.16
CA PRO A 101 19.39 -2.79 12.97
C PRO A 101 20.16 -3.81 12.12
N LEU A 102 20.11 -3.66 10.79
CA LEU A 102 21.06 -4.38 9.93
C LEU A 102 22.45 -3.77 10.21
N ALA A 103 23.42 -4.63 10.52
CA ALA A 103 24.82 -4.27 10.64
C ALA A 103 25.43 -3.94 9.27
#